data_AF-A0A9D6Y7L4-F1
#
_entry.id   AF-A0A9D6Y7L4-F1
#
_cell.length_a   1.000
_cell.length_b   1.000
_cell.length_c   1.000
_cell.angle_alpha   90.00
_cell.angle_beta   90.00
_cell.angle_gamma   90.00
#
_symmetry.space_group_name_H-M   'P 1'
#
loop_
_entity.id
_entity.type
_entity.pdbx_description
1 polymer ?
#
loop_
_entity_poly.entity_id
_entity_poly.type
_entity_poly.pdbx_seq_one_letter_code
_entity_poly.pdbx_strand_id
1 'polypeptide(L)'
;MLSTWSILALGFTLGLKHALDADHLAAVTAIASERKGVLRASLVGALWGAGHTVALLAAGVAVIVLHLEISARVAAGLEFAVALAVRTLAALFTLGLGLLMAYELGRGHGLRL
;
A
#
# COMPACT_ATOMS: atom_id res chain seq x y z
N MET A 1 -16.19 27.37 -13.20
CA MET A 1 -16.06 27.13 -11.75
C MET A 1 -16.40 25.68 -11.50
N LEU A 2 -15.50 24.88 -10.93
CA LEU A 2 -15.81 23.50 -10.52
C LEU A 2 -16.87 23.55 -9.42
N SER A 3 -17.95 22.77 -9.55
CA SER A 3 -18.94 22.66 -8.47
C SER A 3 -18.38 21.82 -7.32
N THR A 4 -18.87 22.03 -6.10
CA THR A 4 -18.48 21.21 -4.93
C THR A 4 -18.65 19.71 -5.20
N TRP A 5 -19.74 19.34 -5.88
CA TRP A 5 -20.00 17.96 -6.30
C TRP A 5 -18.93 17.44 -7.26
N SER A 6 -18.49 18.26 -8.20
CA SER A 6 -17.40 17.92 -9.13
C SER A 6 -16.07 17.70 -8.41
N ILE A 7 -15.76 18.53 -7.39
CA ILE A 7 -14.54 18.39 -6.59
C ILE A 7 -14.58 17.10 -5.77
N LEU A 8 -15.71 16.80 -5.12
CA LEU A 8 -15.89 15.56 -4.37
C LEU A 8 -15.80 14.32 -5.27
N ALA A 9 -16.43 14.36 -6.45
CA ALA A 9 -16.36 13.28 -7.43
C ALA A 9 -14.93 13.05 -7.93
N LEU A 10 -14.17 14.12 -8.20
CA LEU A 10 -12.76 14.02 -8.60
C LEU A 10 -11.91 13.46 -7.46
N GLY A 11 -12.07 13.97 -6.23
CA GLY A 11 -11.35 13.46 -5.07
C GLY A 11 -11.64 11.99 -4.80
N PHE A 12 -12.91 11.57 -4.92
CA PHE A 12 -13.32 10.18 -4.75
C PHE A 12 -12.73 9.26 -5.83
N THR A 13 -12.79 9.66 -7.10
CA THR A 13 -12.26 8.84 -8.20
C THR A 13 -10.74 8.71 -8.15
N LEU A 14 -10.03 9.80 -7.82
CA LEU A 14 -8.58 9.76 -7.60
C LEU A 14 -8.22 8.92 -6.37
N GLY A 15 -8.99 9.02 -5.29
CA GLY A 15 -8.82 8.20 -4.10
C GLY A 15 -9.05 6.71 -4.38
N LEU A 16 -10.06 6.36 -5.18
CA LEU A 16 -10.32 4.98 -5.59
C LEU A 16 -9.19 4.44 -6.46
N LYS A 17 -8.69 5.24 -7.42
CA LYS A 17 -7.50 4.87 -8.21
C LYS A 17 -6.31 4.60 -7.29
N HIS A 18 -6.06 5.49 -6.33
CA HIS A 18 -4.94 5.33 -5.41
C HIS A 18 -5.08 4.06 -4.56
N ALA A 19 -6.27 3.77 -4.03
CA ALA A 19 -6.54 2.55 -3.27
C ALA A 19 -6.27 1.25 -4.03
N LEU A 20 -6.23 1.30 -5.36
CA LEU A 20 -5.94 0.17 -6.25
C LEU A 20 -4.46 0.10 -6.68
N ASP A 21 -3.60 0.98 -6.16
CA ASP A 21 -2.16 0.90 -6.37
C ASP A 21 -1.58 -0.39 -5.72
N ALA A 22 -0.45 -0.86 -6.24
CA ALA A 22 0.07 -2.20 -5.95
C ALA A 22 0.43 -2.42 -4.46
N ASP A 23 0.88 -1.37 -3.78
CA ASP A 23 1.19 -1.37 -2.35
C ASP A 23 -0.06 -1.55 -1.48
N HIS A 24 -1.16 -0.87 -1.80
CA HIS A 24 -2.43 -1.02 -1.08
C HIS A 24 -3.08 -2.37 -1.34
N LEU A 25 -3.02 -2.87 -2.59
CA LEU A 25 -3.47 -4.23 -2.89
C LEU A 25 -2.64 -5.27 -2.13
N ALA A 26 -1.32 -5.11 -2.04
CA ALA A 26 -0.47 -6.01 -1.25
C ALA A 26 -0.84 -5.98 0.25
N ALA A 27 -1.10 -4.79 0.81
CA ALA A 27 -1.51 -4.66 2.21
C ALA A 27 -2.89 -5.31 2.48
N VAL A 28 -3.89 -5.03 1.64
CA VAL A 28 -5.24 -5.57 1.80
C VAL A 28 -5.27 -7.08 1.58
N THR A 29 -4.51 -7.61 0.61
CA THR A 29 -4.39 -9.06 0.38
C THR A 29 -3.68 -9.76 1.53
N ALA A 30 -2.67 -9.15 2.14
CA ALA A 30 -2.04 -9.67 3.35
C ALA A 30 -3.05 -9.73 4.52
N ILE A 31 -3.78 -8.64 4.77
CA ILE A 31 -4.83 -8.60 5.80
C ILE A 31 -5.91 -9.67 5.53
N ALA A 32 -6.36 -9.80 4.29
CA ALA A 32 -7.37 -10.78 3.90
C ALA A 32 -6.88 -12.21 4.04
N SER A 33 -5.59 -12.47 3.79
CA SER A 33 -4.99 -13.81 3.90
C SER A 33 -4.83 -14.26 5.35
N GLU A 34 -4.62 -13.33 6.29
CA GLU A 34 -4.46 -13.66 7.71
C GLU A 34 -5.79 -13.81 8.48
N ARG A 35 -6.88 -13.20 8.00
CA ARG A 35 -8.14 -13.14 8.75
C ARG A 35 -9.15 -14.17 8.24
N LYS A 36 -9.66 -15.02 9.15
CA LYS A 36 -10.76 -15.95 8.85
C LYS A 36 -12.09 -15.20 8.71
N GLY A 37 -12.50 -14.95 7.46
CA GLY A 37 -13.81 -14.44 7.09
C GLY A 37 -13.79 -13.00 6.58
N VAL A 38 -14.57 -12.74 5.53
CA VAL A 38 -14.63 -11.45 4.81
C VAL A 38 -14.94 -10.30 5.75
N LEU A 39 -15.93 -10.44 6.64
CA LEU A 39 -16.32 -9.38 7.57
C LEU A 39 -15.16 -8.92 8.48
N ARG A 40 -14.37 -9.87 9.01
CA ARG A 40 -13.24 -9.55 9.89
C ARG A 40 -12.11 -8.91 9.11
N ALA A 41 -11.82 -9.41 7.91
CA ALA A 41 -10.84 -8.81 7.01
C ALA A 41 -11.23 -7.37 6.63
N SER A 42 -12.51 -7.15 6.29
CA SER A 42 -13.04 -5.83 5.95
C SER A 42 -12.98 -4.86 7.13
N LEU A 43 -13.30 -5.30 8.36
CA LEU A 43 -13.20 -4.44 9.55
C LEU A 43 -11.76 -4.04 9.84
N VAL A 44 -10.81 -4.98 9.78
CA VAL A 44 -9.38 -4.69 9.98
C VAL A 44 -8.86 -3.77 8.88
N GLY A 45 -9.23 -4.03 7.62
CA GLY A 45 -8.89 -3.17 6.49
C GLY A 45 -9.47 -1.76 6.63
N ALA A 46 -10.70 -1.62 7.09
CA ALA A 46 -11.33 -0.32 7.34
C ALA A 46 -10.64 0.45 8.48
N LEU A 47 -10.33 -0.20 9.59
CA LEU A 47 -9.59 0.41 10.70
C LEU A 47 -8.18 0.83 10.28
N TRP A 48 -7.49 0.00 9.50
CA TRP A 48 -6.18 0.31 8.93
C TRP A 48 -6.26 1.53 8.00
N GLY A 49 -7.21 1.55 7.06
CA GLY A 49 -7.41 2.68 6.14
C GLY A 49 -7.80 3.97 6.86
N ALA A 50 -8.63 3.88 7.90
CA ALA A 50 -8.99 5.02 8.74
C ALA A 50 -7.76 5.57 9.49
N GLY A 51 -6.96 4.70 10.11
CA GLY A 51 -5.71 5.10 10.77
C GLY A 51 -4.72 5.75 9.80
N HIS A 52 -4.57 5.18 8.60
CA HIS A 52 -3.74 5.76 7.54
C HIS A 52 -4.21 7.16 7.12
N THR A 53 -5.52 7.33 6.90
CA THR A 53 -6.12 8.64 6.56
C THR A 53 -5.88 9.67 7.67
N VAL A 54 -6.07 9.28 8.94
CA VAL A 54 -5.82 10.16 10.09
C VAL A 54 -4.35 10.56 10.16
N ALA A 55 -3.42 9.63 9.93
CA ALA A 55 -1.98 9.92 9.92
C ALA A 55 -1.60 10.92 8.82
N LEU A 56 -2.09 10.71 7.58
CA LEU A 56 -1.86 11.63 6.47
C LEU A 56 -2.46 13.01 6.72
N LEU A 57 -3.69 13.06 7.25
CA LEU A 57 -4.34 14.31 7.58
C LEU A 57 -3.57 15.07 8.68
N ALA A 58 -3.14 14.37 9.73
CA ALA A 58 -2.36 14.97 10.81
C ALA A 58 -1.03 15.52 10.30
N ALA A 59 -0.29 14.75 9.50
CA ALA A 59 0.97 15.19 8.90
C ALA A 59 0.78 16.39 7.95
N GLY A 60 -0.24 16.33 7.07
CA GLY A 60 -0.56 17.41 6.14
C GLY A 60 -0.98 18.69 6.85
N VAL A 61 -1.84 18.60 7.86
CA VAL A 61 -2.23 19.74 8.70
C VAL A 61 -1.02 20.31 9.43
N ALA A 62 -0.15 19.47 9.99
CA ALA A 62 1.07 19.93 10.66
C ALA A 62 1.98 20.72 9.70
N VAL A 63 2.20 20.23 8.48
CA VAL A 63 2.99 20.95 7.46
C VAL A 63 2.39 22.32 7.14
N ILE A 64 1.08 22.40 6.95
CA ILE A 64 0.38 23.65 6.62
C ILE A 64 0.43 24.63 7.79
N VAL A 65 0.06 24.19 9.00
CA VAL A 65 -0.05 25.07 10.19
C VAL A 65 1.32 25.56 10.63
N LEU A 66 2.32 24.69 10.65
CA LEU A 66 3.69 25.02 11.04
C LEU A 66 4.49 25.69 9.92
N HIS A 67 3.89 25.89 8.73
CA HIS A 67 4.53 26.44 7.55
C HIS A 67 5.87 25.76 7.23
N LEU A 68 5.90 24.42 7.36
CA LEU A 68 7.13 23.66 7.14
C LEU A 68 7.46 23.62 5.66
N GLU A 69 8.58 24.25 5.29
CA GLU A 69 9.12 24.14 3.94
C GLU A 69 9.88 22.82 3.79
N ILE A 70 9.28 21.89 3.04
CA ILE A 70 9.96 20.64 2.68
C ILE A 70 10.98 20.96 1.57
N SER A 71 12.24 21.15 1.95
CA SER A 71 13.32 21.38 0.99
C SER A 71 13.44 20.21 -0.01
N ALA A 72 13.87 20.50 -1.25
CA ALA A 72 14.04 19.48 -2.29
C ALA A 72 14.96 18.32 -1.87
N ARG A 73 15.95 18.59 -1.01
CA ARG A 73 16.86 17.55 -0.48
C ARG A 73 16.15 16.59 0.48
N VAL A 74 15.27 17.11 1.33
CA VAL A 74 14.47 16.29 2.25
C VAL A 74 13.46 15.47 1.47
N ALA A 75 12.74 16.08 0.53
CA ALA A 75 11.82 15.38 -0.36
C ALA A 75 12.51 14.24 -1.12
N ALA A 76 13.63 14.52 -1.79
CA ALA A 76 14.41 13.51 -2.51
C ALA A 76 14.92 12.38 -1.61
N GLY A 77 15.33 12.70 -0.37
CA GLY A 77 15.74 11.69 0.62
C GLY A 77 14.59 10.76 1.01
N LEU A 78 13.40 11.32 1.26
CA LEU A 78 12.20 10.54 1.58
C LEU A 78 11.73 9.70 0.38
N GLU A 79 11.71 10.28 -0.82
CA GLU A 79 11.39 9.56 -2.06
C GLU A 79 12.35 8.39 -2.30
N PHE A 80 13.65 8.60 -2.12
CA PHE A 80 14.65 7.55 -2.24
C PHE A 80 14.42 6.42 -1.23
N ALA A 81 14.15 6.77 0.03
CA ALA A 81 13.88 5.80 1.08
C ALA A 81 12.65 4.94 0.78
N VAL A 82 11.55 5.58 0.35
CA VAL A 82 10.32 4.87 -0.05
C VAL A 82 10.56 4.00 -1.27
N ALA A 83 11.25 4.51 -2.30
CA ALA A 83 11.58 3.74 -3.50
C ALA A 83 12.40 2.48 -3.18
N LEU A 84 13.36 2.58 -2.26
CA LEU A 84 14.15 1.45 -1.81
C LEU A 84 13.29 0.43 -1.05
N ALA A 85 12.42 0.88 -0.16
CA ALA A 85 11.51 0.01 0.60
C ALA A 85 10.56 -0.76 -0.33
N VAL A 86 9.94 -0.09 -1.31
CA VAL A 86 9.03 -0.73 -2.26
C VAL A 86 9.78 -1.71 -3.16
N ARG A 87 10.96 -1.34 -3.67
CA ARG A 87 11.75 -2.20 -4.56
C ARG A 87 12.26 -3.46 -3.87
N THR A 88 12.67 -3.34 -2.59
CA THR A 88 13.10 -4.49 -1.79
C THR A 88 11.94 -5.43 -1.47
N LEU A 89 10.78 -4.90 -1.08
CA LEU A 89 9.58 -5.70 -0.85
C LEU A 89 9.13 -6.43 -2.12
N ALA A 90 9.09 -5.73 -3.27
CA ALA A 90 8.75 -6.32 -4.56
C ALA A 90 9.71 -7.43 -4.96
N ALA A 91 11.02 -7.22 -4.77
CA ALA A 91 12.03 -8.24 -5.03
C ALA A 91 11.83 -9.47 -4.13
N LEU A 92 11.61 -9.27 -2.83
CA LEU A 92 11.38 -10.36 -1.88
C LEU A 92 10.12 -11.17 -2.24
N PHE A 93 9.03 -10.49 -2.59
CA PHE A 93 7.80 -11.13 -3.02
C PHE A 93 8.01 -11.97 -4.30
N THR A 94 8.72 -11.41 -5.29
CA THR A 94 8.97 -12.09 -6.57
C THR A 94 9.88 -13.30 -6.41
N LEU A 95 10.94 -13.18 -5.62
CA LEU A 95 11.85 -14.28 -5.30
C LEU A 95 11.14 -15.38 -4.50
N GLY A 96 10.33 -15.01 -3.50
CA GLY A 96 9.53 -15.96 -2.73
C GLY A 96 8.56 -16.76 -3.59
N LEU A 97 7.84 -16.09 -4.50
CA LEU A 97 6.94 -16.75 -5.44
C LEU A 97 7.70 -17.68 -6.41
N GLY A 98 8.84 -17.23 -6.95
CA GLY A 98 9.69 -18.04 -7.84
C GLY A 98 10.24 -19.29 -7.15
N LEU A 99 10.67 -19.18 -5.89
CA LEU A 99 11.13 -20.31 -5.08
C LEU A 99 9.98 -21.28 -4.77
N LEU A 100 8.79 -20.78 -4.44
CA LEU A 100 7.60 -21.62 -4.23
C LEU A 100 7.26 -22.40 -5.51
N MET A 101 7.23 -21.74 -6.67
CA MET A 101 6.97 -22.41 -7.94
C MET A 101 8.03 -23.46 -8.26
N ALA A 102 9.32 -23.19 -8.03
CA ALA A 102 10.39 -24.16 -8.23
C ALA A 102 10.24 -25.38 -7.28
N TYR A 103 9.83 -25.16 -6.03
CA TYR A 103 9.56 -26.21 -5.06
C TYR A 103 8.36 -27.08 -5.48
N GLU A 104 7.25 -26.47 -5.91
CA GLU A 104 6.06 -27.16 -6.42
C GLU A 104 6.39 -28.01 -7.65
N LEU A 105 7.17 -27.46 -8.60
CA LEU A 105 7.59 -28.15 -9.82
C LEU A 105 8.49 -29.35 -9.48
N GLY A 106 9.44 -29.18 -8.55
CA GLY A 106 10.32 -30.25 -8.07
C GLY A 106 9.57 -31.35 -7.31
N ARG A 107 8.52 -31.00 -6.56
CA ARG A 107 7.65 -31.97 -5.87
C ARG A 107 6.76 -32.74 -6.85
N GLY A 108 6.22 -32.07 -7.87
CA GLY A 108 5.37 -32.70 -8.89
C GLY A 108 6.09 -33.73 -9.76
N HIS A 109 7.40 -33.58 -9.95
CA HIS A 109 8.25 -34.51 -10.72
C HIS A 109 8.80 -35.69 -9.91
N GLY A 110 8.34 -35.91 -8.67
CA GLY A 110 8.59 -37.17 -7.96
C GLY A 110 10.06 -37.41 -7.60
N LEU A 111 10.81 -36.38 -7.19
CA LEU A 111 12.06 -36.57 -6.45
C LEU A 111 11.74 -37.11 -5.04
N ARG A 112 11.32 -38.38 -4.99
CA ARG A 112 11.44 -39.24 -3.82
C ARG A 112 12.86 -39.80 -3.86
N LEU A 113 13.77 -39.16 -3.12
CA LEU A 113 14.92 -39.89 -2.58
C LEU A 113 14.45 -40.69 -1.37
#